data_AF-A0A9D6IAE7-F1
#
_entry.id   AF-A0A9D6IAE7-F1
#
_cell.length_a   1.000
_cell.length_b   1.000
_cell.length_c   1.000
_cell.angle_alpha   90.00
_cell.angle_beta   90.00
_cell.angle_gamma   90.00
#
_symmetry.space_group_name_H-M   'P 1'
#
loop_
_entity.id
_entity.type
_entity.pdbx_description
1 polymer ?
#
loop_
_entity_poly.entity_id
_entity_poly.type
_entity_poly.pdbx_seq_one_letter_code
_entity_poly.pdbx_strand_id
1 'polypeptide(L)'
;MEPISRRRFLTTTAGLAGILAAGVPPARGQQREISYLAWNNFAPASDKKLAEIGQRFTKDTGIKIRIDHIAHAQQAAKYASEVQSQAGHDLVEMRMHFPWLYEPQLVDVSDLVADLEKKYGKVISAGYETAHVKGVWRAVPQYH
;
A
#
# COMPACT_ATOMS: atom_id res chain seq x y z
N MET A 1 3.15 45.85 -29.15
CA MET A 1 3.45 45.02 -27.96
C MET A 1 2.31 44.04 -27.80
N GLU A 2 2.51 42.77 -28.15
CA GLU A 2 1.49 41.75 -27.93
C GLU A 2 1.32 41.48 -26.42
N PRO A 3 0.08 41.40 -25.91
CA PRO A 3 -0.15 41.16 -24.49
C PRO A 3 0.29 39.75 -24.11
N ILE A 4 1.05 39.64 -23.02
CA ILE A 4 1.50 38.36 -22.47
C ILE A 4 0.27 37.59 -21.99
N SER A 5 -0.10 36.53 -22.73
CA SER A 5 -1.18 35.63 -22.34
C SER A 5 -0.80 34.81 -21.11
N ARG A 6 -1.77 34.60 -20.20
CA ARG A 6 -1.64 33.85 -18.94
C ARG A 6 -0.95 32.49 -19.09
N ARG A 7 -1.10 31.85 -20.26
CA ARG A 7 -0.46 30.57 -20.59
C ARG A 7 1.06 30.68 -20.74
N ARG A 8 1.55 31.81 -21.26
CA ARG A 8 2.98 32.06 -21.46
C ARG A 8 3.68 32.36 -20.12
N PHE A 9 3.00 33.04 -19.21
CA PHE A 9 3.50 33.34 -17.85
C PHE A 9 3.75 32.07 -17.02
N LEU A 10 2.82 31.11 -17.04
CA LEU A 10 2.96 29.83 -16.33
C LEU A 10 4.06 28.93 -16.90
N THR A 11 4.41 29.11 -18.18
CA THR A 11 5.47 28.33 -18.83
C THR A 11 6.86 28.87 -18.44
N THR A 12 6.99 30.18 -18.19
CA THR A 12 8.24 30.81 -17.76
C THR A 12 8.61 30.56 -16.30
N THR A 13 7.63 30.38 -15.40
CA THR A 13 7.88 30.10 -13.98
C THR A 13 8.10 28.61 -13.67
N ALA A 14 7.76 27.70 -14.59
CA ALA A 14 8.00 26.26 -14.47
C ALA A 14 9.34 25.80 -15.09
N GLY A 15 10.26 26.73 -15.38
CA GLY A 15 11.64 26.42 -15.79
C GLY A 15 12.51 25.97 -14.61
N LEU A 16 13.78 25.61 -14.90
CA LEU A 16 14.77 25.15 -13.91
C LEU A 16 14.85 26.03 -12.65
N ALA A 17 14.69 27.35 -12.80
CA ALA A 17 14.69 28.31 -11.70
C ALA A 17 13.50 28.13 -10.74
N GLY A 18 12.31 27.77 -11.25
CA GLY A 18 11.15 27.45 -10.41
C GLY A 18 11.31 26.13 -9.65
N ILE A 19 12.00 25.15 -10.24
CA ILE A 19 12.33 23.87 -9.60
C ILE A 19 13.36 24.07 -8.47
N LEU A 20 14.41 24.86 -8.70
CA LEU A 20 15.40 25.17 -7.65
C LEU A 20 14.79 26.03 -6.53
N ALA A 21 13.95 27.02 -6.86
CA ALA A 21 13.32 27.89 -5.86
C ALA A 21 12.26 27.18 -5.01
N ALA A 22 11.55 26.19 -5.58
CA ALA A 22 10.57 25.41 -4.84
C ALA A 22 11.19 24.43 -3.84
N GLY A 23 12.47 24.06 -3.99
CA GLY A 23 13.14 23.07 -3.14
C GLY A 23 12.52 21.66 -3.16
N VAL A 24 11.45 21.48 -3.94
CA VAL A 24 10.73 20.22 -4.11
C VAL A 24 11.14 19.66 -5.47
N PRO A 25 11.84 18.51 -5.51
CA PRO A 25 12.16 17.86 -6.77
C PRO A 25 10.87 17.63 -7.56
N PRO A 26 10.86 17.83 -8.89
CA PRO A 26 9.68 17.50 -9.68
C PRO A 26 9.37 16.02 -9.44
N ALA A 27 8.17 15.73 -8.94
CA ALA A 27 7.68 14.38 -8.63
C ALA A 27 7.63 13.43 -9.86
N ARG A 28 8.14 13.88 -11.00
CA ARG A 28 8.20 13.20 -12.29
C ARG A 28 9.38 12.22 -12.40
N GLY A 29 10.24 12.11 -11.38
CA GLY A 29 11.42 11.24 -11.40
C GLY A 29 11.62 10.33 -10.17
N GLN A 30 10.81 10.43 -9.12
CA GLN A 30 10.88 9.48 -8.01
C GLN A 30 10.14 8.19 -8.39
N GLN A 31 10.89 7.10 -8.55
CA GLN A 31 10.31 5.77 -8.60
C GLN A 31 9.54 5.54 -7.30
N ARG A 32 8.21 5.48 -7.39
CA ARG A 32 7.36 5.22 -6.22
C ARG A 32 7.66 3.81 -5.75
N GLU A 33 7.99 3.67 -4.46
CA GLU A 33 8.21 2.38 -3.81
C GLU A 33 7.10 2.18 -2.78
N ILE A 34 6.54 0.97 -2.74
CA ILE A 34 5.59 0.50 -1.73
C ILE A 34 6.29 -0.56 -0.90
N SER A 35 6.21 -0.44 0.41
CA SER A 35 6.75 -1.40 1.37
C SER A 35 5.64 -2.33 1.88
N TYR A 36 5.92 -3.63 1.88
CA TYR A 36 4.98 -4.67 2.29
C TYR A 36 5.61 -5.59 3.33
N LEU A 37 5.02 -5.63 4.53
CA LEU A 37 5.40 -6.58 5.59
C LEU A 37 4.64 -7.90 5.39
N ALA A 38 5.37 -8.99 5.16
CA ALA A 38 4.81 -10.32 4.96
C ALA A 38 5.36 -11.33 5.99
N TRP A 39 4.62 -12.40 6.22
CA TRP A 39 5.11 -13.54 6.99
C TRP A 39 6.15 -14.33 6.18
N ASN A 40 7.27 -14.73 6.80
CA ASN A 40 8.16 -15.74 6.22
C ASN A 40 7.48 -17.12 6.22
N ASN A 41 7.12 -17.64 5.05
CA ASN A 41 6.49 -18.96 5.04
C ASN A 41 7.49 -20.05 5.40
N PHE A 42 7.03 -21.04 6.18
CA PHE A 42 7.80 -22.27 6.41
C PHE A 42 8.11 -23.03 5.11
N ALA A 43 7.31 -22.79 4.06
CA ALA A 43 7.53 -23.31 2.72
C ALA A 43 8.19 -22.23 1.83
N PRO A 44 9.47 -22.40 1.42
CA PRO A 44 10.18 -21.43 0.57
C PRO A 44 9.49 -21.16 -0.78
N ALA A 45 8.63 -22.07 -1.24
CA ALA A 45 7.86 -21.91 -2.47
C ALA A 45 6.88 -20.73 -2.41
N SER A 46 6.29 -20.45 -1.24
CA SER A 46 5.35 -19.34 -1.06
C SER A 46 6.06 -18.00 -1.19
N ASP A 47 7.22 -17.84 -0.54
CA ASP A 47 8.01 -16.60 -0.58
C ASP A 47 8.53 -16.36 -2.01
N LYS A 48 8.96 -17.42 -2.71
CA LYS A 48 9.33 -17.34 -4.14
C LYS A 48 8.15 -16.86 -4.98
N LYS A 49 6.94 -17.38 -4.74
CA LYS A 49 5.77 -16.97 -5.49
C LYS A 49 5.40 -15.52 -5.23
N LEU A 50 5.52 -15.07 -3.99
CA LEU A 50 5.28 -13.69 -3.61
C LEU A 50 6.28 -12.73 -4.27
N ALA A 51 7.55 -13.12 -4.35
CA ALA A 51 8.55 -12.36 -5.10
C ALA A 51 8.22 -12.26 -6.60
N GLU A 52 7.77 -13.35 -7.24
CA GLU A 52 7.29 -13.31 -8.63
C GLU A 52 6.09 -12.38 -8.82
N ILE A 53 5.14 -12.37 -7.88
CA ILE A 53 3.99 -11.45 -7.90
C ILE A 53 4.49 -10.00 -7.81
N GLY A 54 5.42 -9.71 -6.92
CA GLY A 54 5.99 -8.37 -6.77
C GLY A 54 6.73 -7.88 -8.03
N GLN A 55 7.46 -8.78 -8.70
CA GLN A 55 8.10 -8.47 -9.98
C GLN A 55 7.08 -8.17 -11.09
N ARG A 56 6.00 -8.97 -11.18
CA ARG A 56 4.91 -8.70 -12.14
C ARG A 56 4.23 -7.36 -11.85
N PHE A 57 3.90 -7.09 -10.59
CA PHE A 57 3.34 -5.81 -10.17
C PHE A 57 4.23 -4.63 -10.58
N THR A 58 5.54 -4.74 -10.33
CA THR A 58 6.50 -3.69 -10.71
C THR A 58 6.56 -3.48 -12.21
N LYS A 59 6.51 -4.57 -13.00
CA LYS A 59 6.48 -4.50 -14.46
C LYS A 59 5.21 -3.84 -15.00
N ASP A 60 4.06 -4.17 -14.42
CA ASP A 60 2.75 -3.73 -14.92
C ASP A 60 2.43 -2.28 -14.51
N THR A 61 2.91 -1.83 -13.34
CA THR A 61 2.58 -0.51 -12.78
C THR A 61 3.73 0.50 -12.82
N GLY A 62 4.97 0.03 -12.96
CA GLY A 62 6.18 0.85 -12.80
C GLY A 62 6.49 1.23 -11.34
N ILE A 63 5.69 0.77 -10.38
CA ILE A 63 5.88 1.03 -8.94
C ILE A 63 6.71 -0.11 -8.35
N LYS A 64 7.80 0.21 -7.67
CA LYS A 64 8.63 -0.81 -7.01
C LYS A 64 7.91 -1.30 -5.75
N ILE A 65 7.92 -2.61 -5.52
CA ILE A 65 7.45 -3.18 -4.25
C ILE A 65 8.63 -3.81 -3.50
N ARG A 66 8.80 -3.44 -2.23
CA ARG A 66 9.75 -4.05 -1.30
C ARG A 66 8.98 -4.95 -0.35
N ILE A 67 9.34 -6.23 -0.31
CA ILE A 67 8.66 -7.23 0.51
C ILE A 67 9.59 -7.67 1.63
N ASP A 68 9.29 -7.23 2.84
CA ASP A 68 10.07 -7.49 4.04
C ASP A 68 9.40 -8.66 4.79
N HIS A 69 10.13 -9.76 4.95
CA HIS A 69 9.61 -10.98 5.58
C HIS A 69 9.99 -11.03 7.06
N ILE A 70 9.05 -11.38 7.93
CA ILE A 70 9.26 -11.50 9.38
C ILE A 70 8.71 -12.82 9.92
N ALA A 71 9.31 -13.34 10.99
CA ALA A 71 8.78 -14.50 11.72
C ALA A 71 7.40 -14.23 12.32
N HIS A 72 6.46 -15.18 12.21
CA HIS A 72 5.11 -15.08 12.79
C HIS A 72 5.15 -14.68 14.28
N ALA A 73 6.04 -15.28 15.06
CA ALA A 73 6.20 -14.99 16.49
C ALA A 73 6.58 -13.51 16.77
N GLN A 74 7.14 -12.81 15.79
CA GLN A 74 7.57 -11.42 15.91
C GLN A 74 6.55 -10.42 15.29
N GLN A 75 5.54 -10.90 14.56
CA GLN A 75 4.59 -10.05 13.84
C GLN A 75 3.80 -9.12 14.77
N ALA A 76 3.26 -9.65 15.87
CA ALA A 76 2.47 -8.85 16.81
C ALA A 76 3.27 -7.67 17.39
N ALA A 77 4.54 -7.92 17.76
CA ALA A 77 5.43 -6.87 18.25
C ALA A 77 5.75 -5.84 17.16
N LYS A 78 5.90 -6.28 15.91
CA LYS A 78 6.16 -5.41 14.77
C LYS A 78 4.96 -4.51 14.45
N TYR A 79 3.73 -5.05 14.48
CA TYR A 79 2.51 -4.25 14.31
C TYR A 79 2.39 -3.17 15.38
N ALA A 80 2.57 -3.55 16.65
CA ALA A 80 2.55 -2.60 17.76
C ALA A 80 3.59 -1.49 17.60
N SER A 81 4.81 -1.85 17.16
CA SER A 81 5.86 -0.87 16.89
C SER A 81 5.47 0.12 15.79
N GLU A 82 4.94 -0.35 14.66
CA GLU A 82 4.57 0.52 13.53
C GLU A 82 3.39 1.41 13.85
N VAL A 83 2.42 0.88 14.60
CA VAL A 83 1.31 1.66 15.14
C VAL A 83 1.82 2.72 16.12
N GLN A 84 2.73 2.40 17.02
CA GLN A 84 3.24 3.38 17.99
C GLN A 84 4.08 4.47 17.33
N SER A 85 4.94 4.13 16.36
CA SER A 85 5.76 5.10 15.64
C SER A 85 4.98 5.90 14.60
N GLN A 86 3.77 5.46 14.23
CA GLN A 86 3.02 5.97 13.07
C GLN A 86 3.89 5.99 11.80
N ALA A 87 4.80 5.02 11.72
CA ALA A 87 5.80 4.89 10.67
C ALA A 87 6.14 3.41 10.52
N GLY A 88 6.12 2.91 9.29
CA GLY A 88 6.22 1.48 9.05
C GLY A 88 6.02 1.15 7.58
N HIS A 89 5.45 -0.01 7.33
CA HIS A 89 5.14 -0.45 5.98
C HIS A 89 3.84 0.17 5.49
N ASP A 90 3.74 0.37 4.18
CA ASP A 90 2.51 0.85 3.54
C ASP A 90 1.43 -0.24 3.54
N LEU A 91 1.85 -1.50 3.42
CA LEU A 91 1.01 -2.69 3.47
C LEU A 91 1.53 -3.64 4.54
N VAL A 92 0.61 -4.22 5.31
CA VAL A 92 0.94 -5.20 6.35
C VAL A 92 0.03 -6.41 6.21
N GLU A 93 0.63 -7.59 6.07
CA GLU A 93 -0.11 -8.85 6.18
C GLU A 93 -0.56 -9.03 7.62
N MET A 94 -1.86 -8.89 7.87
CA MET A 94 -2.47 -9.12 9.18
C MET A 94 -3.23 -10.44 9.20
N ARG A 95 -3.05 -11.22 10.26
CA ARG A 95 -3.75 -12.50 10.46
C ARG A 95 -4.73 -12.42 11.63
N MET A 96 -5.66 -13.37 11.68
CA MET A 96 -6.57 -13.56 12.82
C MET A 96 -7.32 -12.26 13.18
N HIS A 97 -7.38 -11.90 14.46
CA HIS A 97 -8.13 -10.76 14.99
C HIS A 97 -7.37 -9.43 14.92
N PHE A 98 -6.17 -9.37 14.34
CA PHE A 98 -5.37 -8.14 14.32
C PHE A 98 -6.02 -6.96 13.57
N PRO A 99 -6.76 -7.14 12.46
CA PRO A 99 -7.51 -6.04 11.85
C PRO A 99 -8.56 -5.43 12.78
N TRP A 100 -9.15 -6.25 13.65
CA TRP A 100 -10.09 -5.80 14.67
C TRP A 100 -9.40 -5.03 15.79
N LEU A 101 -8.24 -5.52 16.24
CA LEU A 101 -7.44 -4.88 17.30
C LEU A 101 -6.91 -3.50 16.90
N TYR A 102 -6.47 -3.37 15.65
CA TYR A 102 -5.88 -2.14 15.11
C TYR A 102 -6.83 -1.35 14.21
N GLU A 103 -8.14 -1.57 14.35
CA GLU A 103 -9.18 -0.92 13.54
C GLU A 103 -9.01 0.61 13.38
N PRO A 104 -8.68 1.38 14.43
CA PRO A 104 -8.51 2.83 14.30
C PRO A 104 -7.29 3.24 13.47
N GLN A 105 -6.32 2.35 13.28
CA GLN A 105 -5.08 2.60 12.55
C GLN A 105 -5.13 2.12 11.10
N LEU A 106 -6.20 1.43 10.70
CA LEU A 106 -6.35 0.87 9.37
C LEU A 106 -7.29 1.73 8.52
N VAL A 107 -6.96 1.88 7.25
CA VAL A 107 -7.82 2.58 6.29
C VAL A 107 -9.03 1.72 5.92
N ASP A 108 -10.12 2.37 5.55
CA ASP A 108 -11.28 1.69 4.95
C ASP A 108 -10.92 1.24 3.53
N VAL A 109 -11.07 -0.06 3.27
CA VAL A 109 -10.80 -0.72 1.98
C VAL A 109 -12.05 -1.38 1.41
N SER A 110 -13.23 -0.93 1.82
CA SER A 110 -14.51 -1.51 1.39
C SER A 110 -14.75 -1.44 -0.12
N ASP A 111 -14.23 -0.41 -0.77
CA ASP A 111 -14.25 -0.25 -2.23
C ASP A 111 -13.48 -1.38 -2.94
N LEU A 112 -12.27 -1.68 -2.46
CA LEU A 112 -11.43 -2.76 -2.98
C LEU A 112 -12.10 -4.12 -2.79
N VAL A 113 -12.66 -4.37 -1.59
CA VAL A 113 -13.34 -5.65 -1.33
C VAL A 113 -14.59 -5.79 -2.19
N ALA A 114 -15.39 -4.74 -2.37
CA ALA A 114 -16.57 -4.78 -3.23
C ALA A 114 -16.22 -5.12 -4.69
N ASP A 115 -15.09 -4.60 -5.21
CA ASP A 115 -14.64 -4.91 -6.56
C ASP A 115 -14.07 -6.33 -6.69
N LEU A 116 -13.39 -6.83 -5.65
CA LEU A 116 -12.94 -8.22 -5.59
C LEU A 116 -14.13 -9.18 -5.51
N GLU A 117 -15.16 -8.87 -4.72
CA GLU A 117 -16.34 -9.73 -4.60
C GLU A 117 -17.12 -9.86 -5.91
N LYS A 118 -17.19 -8.78 -6.71
CA LYS A 118 -17.78 -8.83 -8.05
C LYS A 118 -17.01 -9.76 -8.99
N LYS A 119 -15.68 -9.82 -8.84
CA LYS A 119 -14.79 -10.55 -9.76
C LYS A 119 -14.59 -12.01 -9.36
N TYR A 120 -14.51 -12.30 -8.07
CA TYR A 120 -14.10 -13.60 -7.54
C TYR A 120 -15.14 -14.26 -6.64
N GLY A 121 -16.25 -13.57 -6.34
CA GLY A 121 -17.27 -14.07 -5.42
C GLY A 121 -17.07 -13.55 -3.99
N LYS A 122 -18.05 -13.84 -3.13
CA LYS A 122 -18.10 -13.32 -1.76
C LYS A 122 -16.94 -13.84 -0.91
N VAL A 123 -16.50 -13.00 0.03
CA VAL A 123 -15.52 -13.40 1.03
C VAL A 123 -16.08 -14.53 1.91
N ILE A 124 -15.23 -15.52 2.25
CA ILE A 124 -15.57 -16.55 3.22
C ILE A 124 -15.90 -15.97 4.60
N SER A 125 -16.73 -16.66 5.39
CA SER A 125 -17.18 -16.19 6.71
C SER A 125 -16.02 -15.79 7.63
N ALA A 126 -14.94 -16.58 7.65
CA ALA A 126 -13.75 -16.28 8.44
C ALA A 126 -13.06 -14.96 8.04
N GLY A 127 -13.03 -14.63 6.75
CA GLY A 127 -12.48 -13.37 6.26
C GLY A 127 -13.37 -12.18 6.61
N TYR A 128 -14.69 -12.36 6.54
CA TYR A 128 -15.65 -11.35 6.97
C TYR A 128 -15.54 -11.06 8.47
N GLU A 129 -15.56 -12.09 9.32
CA GLU A 129 -15.51 -11.95 10.79
C GLU A 129 -14.23 -11.27 11.29
N THR A 130 -13.11 -11.47 10.59
CA THR A 130 -11.81 -10.95 10.99
C THR A 130 -11.50 -9.56 10.44
N ALA A 131 -12.00 -9.22 9.25
CA ALA A 131 -11.63 -7.99 8.54
C ALA A 131 -12.76 -6.95 8.42
N HIS A 132 -14.03 -7.35 8.59
CA HIS A 132 -15.17 -6.43 8.52
C HIS A 132 -15.55 -5.95 9.93
N VAL A 133 -15.20 -4.70 10.25
CA VAL A 133 -15.28 -4.15 11.61
C VAL A 133 -16.14 -2.89 11.60
N LYS A 134 -17.15 -2.83 12.48
CA LYS A 134 -18.06 -1.67 12.62
C LYS A 134 -18.71 -1.20 11.29
N GLY A 135 -18.95 -2.13 10.37
CA GLY A 135 -19.62 -1.83 9.09
C GLY A 135 -18.69 -1.45 7.93
N VAL A 136 -17.37 -1.52 8.13
CA VAL A 136 -16.37 -1.25 7.07
C VAL A 136 -15.32 -2.36 7.01
N TRP A 137 -14.73 -2.57 5.83
CA TRP A 137 -13.59 -3.45 5.66
C TRP A 137 -12.30 -2.75 6.08
N ARG A 138 -11.60 -3.31 7.07
CA ARG A 138 -10.30 -2.80 7.57
C ARG A 138 -9.09 -3.52 6.99
N ALA A 139 -9.31 -4.66 6.34
CA ALA A 139 -8.30 -5.41 5.63
C ALA A 139 -8.93 -6.10 4.42
N VAL A 140 -8.11 -6.35 3.39
CA VAL A 140 -8.52 -7.13 2.22
C VAL A 140 -8.27 -8.62 2.52
N PRO A 141 -9.32 -9.46 2.54
CA PRO A 141 -9.16 -10.89 2.77
C PRO A 141 -8.38 -11.55 1.64
N GLN A 142 -7.31 -12.28 1.99
CA GLN A 142 -6.49 -12.99 1.01
C GLN A 142 -7.10 -14.33 0.56
N TYR A 143 -7.96 -14.91 1.40
CA TYR A 143 -8.60 -16.20 1.16
C TYR A 143 -10.07 -15.97 0.75
N HIS A 144 -10.47 -16.59 -0.37
CA HIS A 144 -11.83 -16.61 -0.91
C HIS A 144 -12.29 -18.06 -1.04
#